data_AF-A0A7K9IJH1-F1
#
_entry.id   AF-A0A7K9IJH1-F1
#
_cell.length_a   1.000
_cell.length_b   1.000
_cell.length_c   1.000
_cell.angle_alpha   90.00
_cell.angle_beta   90.00
_cell.angle_gamma   90.00
#
_symmetry.space_group_name_H-M   'P 1'
#
loop_
_entity.id
_entity.type
_entity.pdbx_description
1 polymer ?
#
loop_
_entity_poly.entity_id
_entity_poly.type
_entity_poly.pdbx_seq_one_letter_code
_entity_poly.pdbx_strand_id
1 'polypeptide(L)'
;PPTAPPAGTPCPQRCRRAGTLQSNFCSSDFVLTGTVKSVSRGPPQEPGWAVVSILSLYKSGGLGVPQPTKGATLRLQLPCRLCPALKKGSSYVLMGLLGEDGGALLPPDAFVVPYRPQQQQVLGNLSKRPCRGTP
;
A
#
# COMPACT_ATOMS: atom_id res chain seq x y z
N PRO A 1 4.86 -7.38 38.66
CA PRO A 1 4.85 -6.27 37.65
C PRO A 1 4.25 -6.81 36.36
N PRO A 2 3.26 -6.15 35.74
CA PRO A 2 2.61 -6.72 34.57
C PRO A 2 3.55 -6.60 33.36
N THR A 3 3.87 -7.75 32.79
CA THR A 3 4.59 -7.89 31.53
C THR A 3 3.65 -7.45 30.40
N ALA A 4 3.68 -6.17 30.05
CA ALA A 4 3.03 -5.70 28.84
C ALA A 4 3.81 -6.25 27.63
N PRO A 5 3.17 -6.98 26.69
CA PRO A 5 3.81 -7.29 25.43
C PRO A 5 4.07 -5.96 24.70
N PRO A 6 5.27 -5.70 24.14
CA PRO A 6 5.40 -4.61 23.20
C PRO A 6 4.63 -5.00 21.93
N ALA A 7 3.34 -4.68 21.91
CA ALA A 7 2.41 -4.81 20.80
C ALA A 7 2.75 -3.78 19.71
N GLY A 8 3.92 -3.94 19.10
CA GLY A 8 4.36 -3.15 17.97
C GLY A 8 5.48 -3.91 17.31
N THR A 9 5.14 -4.76 16.33
CA THR A 9 6.13 -5.47 15.52
C THR A 9 7.20 -4.46 15.09
N PRO A 10 8.45 -4.59 15.56
CA PRO A 10 9.47 -3.58 15.31
C PRO A 10 9.67 -3.53 13.81
N CYS A 11 9.57 -2.32 13.26
CA CYS A 11 9.75 -2.12 11.83
C CYS A 11 11.01 -2.83 11.36
N PRO A 12 10.90 -3.79 10.43
CA PRO A 12 12.08 -4.48 9.95
C PRO A 12 13.03 -3.44 9.37
N GLN A 13 14.30 -3.47 9.80
CA GLN A 13 15.33 -2.53 9.33
C GLN A 13 15.57 -2.61 7.82
N ARG A 14 15.02 -3.64 7.15
CA ARG A 14 15.07 -3.86 5.71
C ARG A 14 13.66 -3.92 5.15
N CYS A 15 13.35 -3.01 4.22
CA CYS A 15 12.18 -3.12 3.37
C CYS A 15 12.40 -4.32 2.45
N ARG A 16 11.92 -5.51 2.84
CA ARG A 16 11.93 -6.64 1.91
C ARG A 16 10.83 -6.37 0.88
N ARG A 17 11.23 -6.34 -0.39
CA ARG A 17 10.29 -6.57 -1.49
C ARG A 17 10.05 -8.07 -1.53
N ALA A 18 8.91 -8.51 -1.04
CA ALA A 18 8.48 -9.89 -1.25
C ALA A 18 7.82 -9.98 -2.64
N GLY A 19 8.16 -11.01 -3.43
CA GLY A 19 7.38 -11.48 -4.57
C GLY A 19 7.37 -10.64 -5.87
N THR A 20 6.69 -11.21 -6.87
CA THR A 20 6.40 -10.56 -8.15
C THR A 20 5.13 -9.71 -8.05
N LEU A 21 4.95 -8.76 -8.96
CA LEU A 21 3.74 -7.92 -9.01
C LEU A 21 2.44 -8.75 -9.01
N GLN A 22 2.44 -9.92 -9.66
CA GLN A 22 1.29 -10.81 -9.75
C GLN A 22 0.95 -11.50 -8.43
N SER A 23 1.93 -12.11 -7.75
CA SER A 23 1.71 -12.76 -6.45
C SER A 23 1.23 -11.76 -5.39
N ASN A 24 1.85 -10.58 -5.36
CA ASN A 24 1.47 -9.52 -4.40
C ASN A 24 0.07 -8.99 -4.66
N PHE A 25 -0.33 -8.87 -5.92
CA PHE A 25 -1.70 -8.44 -6.28
C PHE A 25 -2.76 -9.36 -5.65
N CYS A 26 -2.46 -10.65 -5.58
CA CYS A 26 -3.35 -11.65 -5.01
C CYS A 26 -3.34 -11.65 -3.48
N SER A 27 -2.16 -11.52 -2.86
CA SER A 27 -2.02 -11.46 -1.40
C SER A 27 -2.40 -10.10 -0.79
N SER A 28 -2.54 -9.05 -1.59
CA SER A 28 -2.93 -7.72 -1.11
C SER A 28 -4.45 -7.55 -1.14
N ASP A 29 -5.04 -6.90 -0.14
CA ASP A 29 -6.46 -6.54 -0.16
C ASP A 29 -6.76 -5.48 -1.21
N PHE A 30 -5.91 -4.45 -1.28
CA PHE A 30 -6.08 -3.35 -2.21
C PHE A 30 -4.86 -3.14 -3.09
N VAL A 31 -5.12 -2.73 -4.33
CA VAL A 31 -4.12 -2.40 -5.32
C VAL A 31 -4.54 -1.18 -6.10
N LEU A 32 -3.73 -0.14 -5.99
CA LEU A 32 -3.95 1.12 -6.68
C LEU A 32 -2.64 1.69 -7.20
N THR A 33 -2.76 2.56 -8.19
CA THR A 33 -1.68 3.43 -8.63
C THR A 33 -1.99 4.83 -8.19
N GLY A 34 -0.99 5.55 -7.69
CA GLY A 34 -1.19 6.89 -7.17
C GLY A 34 0.09 7.71 -7.13
N THR A 35 -0.06 9.03 -7.21
CA THR A 35 1.04 9.98 -7.06
C THR A 35 1.13 10.45 -5.64
N VAL A 36 2.31 10.34 -5.04
CA VAL A 36 2.54 10.78 -3.67
C VAL A 36 2.46 12.30 -3.60
N LYS A 37 1.45 12.84 -2.92
CA LYS A 37 1.33 14.28 -2.67
C LYS A 37 2.08 14.71 -1.42
N SER A 38 1.96 13.95 -0.34
CA SER A 38 2.64 14.23 0.92
C SER A 38 3.03 12.95 1.63
N VAL A 39 4.11 12.99 2.37
CA VAL A 39 4.54 11.91 3.27
C VAL A 39 4.88 12.55 4.60
N SER A 40 4.21 12.10 5.65
CA SER A 40 4.54 12.43 7.02
C SER A 40 5.11 11.19 7.68
N ARG A 41 6.38 11.26 8.06
CA ARG A 41 7.03 10.26 8.90
C ARG A 41 6.80 10.71 10.35
N GLY A 42 5.56 10.62 10.85
CA GLY A 42 5.17 10.97 12.24
C GLY A 42 6.06 10.28 13.29
N PRO A 43 6.23 10.78 14.54
CA PRO A 43 7.30 10.50 15.56
C PRO A 43 7.80 9.04 15.72
N PRO A 44 8.98 8.75 16.31
CA PRO A 44 9.49 7.36 16.43
C PRO A 44 8.56 6.41 17.19
N GLN A 45 7.61 6.95 17.97
CA GLN A 45 6.55 6.23 18.66
C GLN A 45 5.20 6.24 17.90
N GLU A 46 5.09 6.95 16.78
CA GLU A 46 3.84 7.09 16.02
C GLU A 46 3.96 6.54 14.58
N PRO A 47 2.90 5.91 14.06
CA PRO A 47 2.85 5.50 12.67
C PRO A 47 2.90 6.72 11.75
N GLY A 48 3.66 6.59 10.67
CA GLY A 48 3.66 7.57 9.59
C GLY A 48 2.36 7.54 8.81
N TRP A 49 2.16 8.55 7.96
CA TRP A 49 1.10 8.53 6.97
C TRP A 49 1.59 9.13 5.66
N ALA A 50 1.12 8.60 4.54
CA ALA A 50 1.38 9.14 3.21
C ALA A 50 0.06 9.48 2.53
N VAL A 51 -0.02 10.67 1.95
CA VAL A 51 -1.15 11.09 1.14
C VAL A 51 -0.77 10.90 -0.32
N VAL A 52 -1.55 10.07 -1.01
CA VAL A 52 -1.41 9.81 -2.43
C VAL A 52 -2.68 10.25 -3.15
N SER A 53 -2.54 10.75 -4.38
CA SER A 53 -3.66 10.95 -5.28
C SER A 53 -3.79 9.72 -6.16
N ILE A 54 -4.95 9.07 -6.12
CA ILE A 54 -5.22 7.83 -6.85
C ILE A 54 -5.33 8.16 -8.35
N LEU A 55 -4.52 7.48 -9.16
CA LEU A 55 -4.59 7.50 -10.62
C LEU A 55 -5.53 6.41 -11.13
N SER A 56 -5.44 5.21 -10.59
CA SER A 56 -6.31 4.08 -10.94
C SER A 56 -6.39 3.10 -9.78
N LEU A 57 -7.59 2.59 -9.52
CA LEU A 57 -7.85 1.56 -8.51
C LEU A 57 -8.18 0.26 -9.24
N TYR A 58 -7.38 -0.77 -8.99
CA TYR A 58 -7.54 -2.09 -9.63
C TYR A 58 -8.24 -3.06 -8.70
N LYS A 59 -7.98 -2.94 -7.40
CA LYS A 59 -8.56 -3.76 -6.35
C LYS A 59 -8.81 -2.85 -5.14
N SER A 60 -10.06 -2.73 -4.71
CA SER A 60 -10.42 -2.00 -3.49
C SER A 60 -10.36 -2.93 -2.28
N GLY A 61 -10.78 -4.19 -2.40
CA GLY A 61 -10.81 -5.16 -1.29
C GLY A 61 -11.72 -4.79 -0.11
N GLY A 62 -12.39 -3.63 -0.15
CA GLY A 62 -13.10 -3.04 0.99
C GLY A 62 -12.70 -1.58 1.31
N LEU A 63 -11.73 -1.01 0.58
CA LEU A 63 -11.33 0.38 0.75
C LEU A 63 -12.46 1.35 0.39
N GLY A 64 -12.93 2.09 1.40
CA GLY A 64 -13.99 3.10 1.29
C GLY A 64 -13.50 4.37 0.59
N VAL A 65 -13.01 4.26 -0.65
CA VAL A 65 -12.58 5.42 -1.43
C VAL A 65 -13.80 6.13 -2.02
N PRO A 66 -13.91 7.47 -1.92
CA PRO A 66 -14.97 8.20 -2.57
C PRO A 66 -14.94 7.99 -4.09
N GLN A 67 -16.08 7.66 -4.69
CA GLN A 67 -16.24 7.68 -6.14
C GLN A 67 -16.52 9.13 -6.58
N PRO A 68 -15.79 9.68 -7.55
CA PRO A 68 -14.80 9.02 -8.41
C PRO A 68 -13.44 8.78 -7.73
N THR A 69 -12.97 7.54 -7.80
CA THR A 69 -11.66 7.11 -7.25
C THR A 69 -10.49 7.75 -7.98
N LYS A 70 -10.66 8.11 -9.26
CA LYS A 70 -9.62 8.78 -10.06
C LYS A 70 -9.51 10.24 -9.65
N GLY A 71 -8.33 10.64 -9.17
CA GLY A 71 -8.07 11.97 -8.60
C GLY A 71 -8.39 12.08 -7.12
N ALA A 72 -9.07 11.08 -6.53
CA ALA A 72 -9.31 11.02 -5.10
C ALA A 72 -7.99 10.97 -4.33
N THR A 73 -7.99 11.56 -3.14
CA THR A 73 -6.81 11.60 -2.28
C THR A 73 -6.98 10.57 -1.18
N LEU A 74 -6.02 9.65 -1.08
CA LEU A 74 -6.05 8.57 -0.10
C LEU A 74 -4.90 8.72 0.88
N ARG A 75 -5.23 8.60 2.17
CA ARG A 75 -4.25 8.55 3.25
C ARG A 75 -3.91 7.10 3.53
N LEU A 76 -2.64 6.78 3.34
CA LEU A 76 -2.03 5.48 3.64
C LEU A 76 -1.37 5.58 5.00
N GLN A 77 -1.72 4.69 5.93
CA GLN A 77 -0.98 4.52 7.17
C GLN A 77 0.29 3.71 6.91
N LEU A 78 1.39 4.23 7.42
CA LEU A 78 2.70 3.62 7.39
C LEU A 78 3.04 3.18 8.81
N PRO A 79 2.84 1.92 9.20
CA PRO A 79 3.38 1.41 10.46
C PRO A 79 4.90 1.61 10.53
N CYS A 80 5.57 1.68 9.37
CA CYS A 80 7.01 1.90 9.28
C CYS A 80 7.42 3.18 8.55
N ARG A 81 8.35 3.91 9.17
CA ARG A 81 8.95 5.14 8.63
C ARG A 81 10.05 4.88 7.62
N LEU A 82 10.74 3.74 7.76
CA LEU A 82 11.87 3.34 6.94
C LEU A 82 11.44 2.81 5.58
N CYS A 83 10.23 2.25 5.51
CA CYS A 83 9.68 1.50 4.39
C CYS A 83 8.19 1.81 4.29
N PRO A 84 7.67 2.22 3.13
CA PRO A 84 8.27 2.26 1.79
C PRO A 84 8.97 3.59 1.42
N ALA A 85 9.94 3.52 0.50
CA ALA A 85 10.66 4.67 -0.04
C ALA A 85 9.80 5.47 -1.04
N LEU A 86 8.87 6.26 -0.51
CA LEU A 86 7.99 7.13 -1.28
C LEU A 86 8.64 8.49 -1.55
N LYS A 87 8.68 8.89 -2.82
CA LYS A 87 9.14 10.23 -3.23
C LYS A 87 7.93 11.10 -3.56
N LYS A 88 7.82 12.25 -2.90
CA LYS A 88 6.79 13.25 -3.19
C LYS A 88 6.87 13.67 -4.67
N GLY A 89 5.72 13.75 -5.33
CA GLY A 89 5.59 14.12 -6.75
C GLY A 89 5.82 12.96 -7.73
N SER A 90 6.17 11.76 -7.26
CA SER A 90 6.33 10.59 -8.12
C SER A 90 5.13 9.64 -8.01
N SER A 91 4.80 8.99 -9.12
CA SER A 91 3.74 8.00 -9.20
C SER A 91 4.28 6.62 -8.81
N TYR A 92 3.51 5.89 -8.00
CA TYR A 92 3.84 4.56 -7.53
C TYR A 92 2.64 3.63 -7.66
N VAL A 93 2.92 2.34 -7.86
CA VAL A 93 1.98 1.26 -7.61
C VAL A 93 2.06 0.93 -6.13
N LEU A 94 0.92 0.96 -5.45
CA LEU A 94 0.77 0.77 -4.02
C LEU A 94 -0.15 -0.44 -3.83
N MET A 95 0.43 -1.53 -3.35
CA MET A 95 -0.32 -2.72 -2.96
C MET A 95 -0.22 -2.87 -1.45
N GLY A 96 -1.36 -2.92 -0.79
CA GLY A 96 -1.40 -2.97 0.66
C GLY A 96 -2.63 -3.70 1.17
N LEU A 97 -2.81 -3.60 2.48
CA LEU A 97 -3.85 -4.28 3.23
C LEU A 97 -4.79 -3.25 3.83
N LEU A 98 -6.05 -3.60 4.05
CA LEU A 98 -6.92 -2.72 4.82
C LEU A 98 -6.46 -2.72 6.28
N GLY A 99 -6.28 -1.54 6.85
CA GLY A 99 -6.08 -1.40 8.29
C GLY A 99 -7.38 -1.70 9.03
N GLU A 100 -7.29 -1.95 10.34
CA GLU A 100 -8.44 -2.24 11.20
C GLU A 100 -9.50 -1.11 11.20
N ASP A 101 -9.07 0.13 10.94
CA ASP A 101 -9.94 1.30 10.81
C ASP A 101 -10.68 1.38 9.45
N GLY A 102 -10.45 0.42 8.55
CA GLY A 102 -10.92 0.48 7.16
C GLY A 102 -10.11 1.44 6.27
N GLY A 103 -9.07 2.06 6.83
CA GLY A 103 -8.09 2.87 6.11
C GLY A 103 -7.11 2.01 5.30
N ALA A 104 -6.38 2.65 4.38
CA ALA A 104 -5.35 1.97 3.61
C ALA A 104 -4.07 1.80 4.44
N LEU A 105 -3.66 0.57 4.72
CA LEU A 105 -2.41 0.27 5.43
C LEU A 105 -1.33 -0.20 4.44
N LEU A 106 -0.14 0.37 4.56
CA LEU A 106 1.04 -0.08 3.81
C LEU A 106 2.04 -0.71 4.78
N PRO A 107 1.97 -2.04 5.00
CA PRO A 107 2.95 -2.74 5.81
C PRO A 107 4.36 -2.63 5.20
N PRO A 108 5.43 -2.90 5.96
CA PRO A 108 6.80 -2.89 5.44
C PRO A 108 7.07 -3.98 4.37
N ASP A 109 6.25 -5.03 4.34
CA ASP A 109 6.26 -6.09 3.32
C ASP A 109 5.41 -5.72 2.08
N ALA A 110 4.75 -4.56 2.11
CA ALA A 110 3.92 -4.08 1.01
C ALA A 110 4.72 -3.87 -0.28
N PHE A 111 4.09 -4.22 -1.40
CA PHE A 111 4.69 -4.03 -2.71
C PHE A 111 4.48 -2.58 -3.19
N VAL A 112 5.53 -1.78 -3.08
CA VAL A 112 5.56 -0.39 -3.56
C VAL A 112 6.66 -0.21 -4.59
N VAL A 113 6.27 0.11 -5.83
CA VAL A 113 7.22 0.32 -6.95
C VAL A 113 6.86 1.56 -7.76
N PRO A 114 7.83 2.21 -8.41
CA PRO A 114 7.55 3.32 -9.32
C PRO A 114 6.56 2.88 -10.39
N TYR A 115 5.52 3.68 -10.59
CA TYR A 115 4.48 3.40 -11.57
C TYR A 115 5.07 3.40 -12.98
N ARG A 116 4.85 2.30 -13.72
CA ARG A 116 5.19 2.16 -15.14
C ARG A 116 3.94 1.80 -15.95
N PRO A 117 3.77 2.34 -17.16
CA PRO A 117 2.62 2.02 -18.01
C PRO A 117 2.51 0.52 -18.35
N GLN A 118 3.65 -0.16 -18.51
CA GLN A 118 3.69 -1.61 -18.70
C GLN A 118 3.06 -2.38 -17.52
N GLN A 119 3.27 -1.92 -16.28
CA GLN A 119 2.70 -2.54 -15.08
C GLN A 119 1.19 -2.30 -15.00
N GLN A 120 0.72 -1.12 -15.42
CA GLN A 120 -0.73 -0.84 -15.47
C GLN A 120 -1.47 -1.83 -16.37
N GLN A 121 -0.93 -2.18 -17.54
CA GLN A 121 -1.56 -3.20 -18.38
C GLN A 121 -1.62 -4.56 -17.67
N VAL A 122 -0.55 -4.96 -16.99
CA VAL A 122 -0.52 -6.23 -16.24
C VAL A 122 -1.54 -6.18 -15.10
N LEU A 123 -1.57 -5.11 -14.31
CA LEU A 123 -2.54 -4.90 -13.21
C LEU A 123 -3.98 -4.88 -13.69
N GLY A 124 -4.26 -4.24 -14.82
CA GLY A 124 -5.57 -4.22 -15.44
C GLY A 124 -6.00 -5.62 -15.88
N ASN A 125 -5.07 -6.41 -16.44
CA ASN A 125 -5.34 -7.81 -16.77
C ASN A 125 -5.53 -8.68 -15.53
N LEU A 126 -4.75 -8.48 -14.46
CA LEU A 126 -4.88 -9.18 -13.17
C LEU A 126 -6.15 -8.78 -12.40
N SER A 127 -6.62 -7.55 -12.56
CA SER A 127 -7.90 -7.12 -12.00
C SER A 127 -9.07 -7.82 -12.69
N LYS A 128 -8.96 -8.03 -14.02
CA LYS A 128 -9.95 -8.75 -14.83
C LYS A 128 -9.86 -10.28 -14.70
N ARG A 129 -8.68 -10.82 -14.43
CA ARG A 129 -8.46 -12.25 -14.24
C ARG A 129 -8.43 -12.54 -12.74
N PRO A 130 -9.39 -13.31 -12.19
CA PRO A 130 -9.31 -13.70 -10.79
C PRO A 130 -7.96 -14.36 -10.55
N CYS A 131 -7.33 -13.98 -9.45
CA CYS A 131 -6.11 -14.63 -8.98
C CYS A 131 -6.35 -16.13 -8.99
N ARG A 132 -5.70 -16.84 -9.92
CA ARG A 132 -5.64 -18.30 -9.91
C ARG A 132 -4.80 -18.66 -8.69
N GLY A 133 -5.45 -18.70 -7.53
CA GLY A 133 -4.94 -19.43 -6.39
C GLY A 133 -4.75 -20.86 -6.88
N THR A 134 -3.51 -21.25 -7.06
CA THR A 134 -3.18 -22.67 -7.09
C THR A 134 -3.67 -23.25 -5.76
N PRO A 135 -4.45 -24.34 -5.79
CA PRO A 135 -4.99 -24.98 -4.58
C PRO A 135 -3.90 -25.40 -3.59
#